data_AF-A0A6G5A7Q0-F1
#
_entry.id   AF-A0A6G5A7Q0-F1
#
_cell.length_a   1.000
_cell.length_b   1.000
_cell.length_c   1.000
_cell.angle_alpha   90.00
_cell.angle_beta   90.00
_cell.angle_gamma   90.00
#
_symmetry.space_group_name_H-M   'P 1'
#
loop_
_entity.id
_entity.type
_entity.pdbx_description
1 polymer ?
#
loop_
_entity_poly.entity_id
_entity_poly.type
_entity_poly.pdbx_seq_one_letter_code
_entity_poly.pdbx_strand_id
1 'polypeptide(L)'
;MPLELRSRTLPSTMYQDASQQTPPPMPPPCPGVPRIRDPPIFTGADGTDVEDWLAIYDRVSVPNKWDEDGKLTNLVFYLAGVASLWYNNHASDFATWSDFKTTIVNVFGRPAVRKLQAEQRLRERAQEAGESFTSYIEDVLDLCNKSNHTMSESDKIRNIMKGIDDDAFTMLLAKKPRHGG
;
A
#
# COMPACT_ATOMS: atom_id res chain seq x y z
N MET A 1 -37.25 17.20 71.30
CA MET A 1 -37.29 18.65 71.01
C MET A 1 -35.90 19.07 70.54
N PRO A 2 -35.76 19.88 69.47
CA PRO A 2 -35.75 19.43 68.07
C PRO A 2 -34.48 19.86 67.29
N LEU A 3 -34.32 19.25 66.09
CA LEU A 3 -33.86 19.77 64.78
C LEU A 3 -32.66 20.76 64.75
N GLU A 4 -31.67 20.56 63.89
CA GLU A 4 -31.76 21.10 62.52
C GLU A 4 -30.75 20.41 61.57
N LEU A 5 -31.30 19.75 60.54
CA LEU A 5 -30.61 19.45 59.28
C LEU A 5 -30.27 20.78 58.59
N ARG A 6 -28.99 21.16 58.55
CA ARG A 6 -28.54 22.17 57.58
C ARG A 6 -28.03 21.51 56.32
N SER A 7 -28.98 21.29 55.42
CA SER A 7 -28.78 21.08 53.98
C SER A 7 -27.82 22.14 53.44
N ARG A 8 -26.61 21.72 53.06
CA ARG A 8 -25.72 22.56 52.24
C ARG A 8 -26.08 22.30 50.78
N THR A 9 -26.94 23.15 50.25
CA THR A 9 -27.20 23.25 48.82
C THR A 9 -25.91 23.71 48.14
N LEU A 10 -25.24 22.81 47.44
CA LEU A 10 -24.17 23.18 46.50
C LEU A 10 -24.83 23.91 45.33
N PRO A 11 -24.33 25.09 44.92
CA PRO A 11 -24.81 25.72 43.71
C PRO A 11 -24.50 24.81 42.51
N SER A 12 -25.56 24.46 41.79
CA SER A 12 -25.54 23.70 40.55
C SER A 12 -24.83 24.53 39.48
N THR A 13 -23.51 24.38 39.37
CA THR A 13 -22.73 24.99 38.29
C THR A 13 -23.14 24.34 36.99
N MET A 14 -23.67 25.16 36.10
CA MET A 14 -24.19 24.82 34.80
C MET A 14 -23.26 23.91 34.00
N TYR A 15 -23.88 22.94 33.31
CA TYR A 15 -23.30 22.29 32.13
C TYR A 15 -22.85 23.38 31.15
N GLN A 16 -21.54 23.57 31.01
CA GLN A 16 -20.97 24.28 29.88
C GLN A 16 -20.54 23.25 28.83
N ASP A 17 -21.39 23.21 27.80
CA ASP A 17 -21.20 22.72 26.46
C ASP A 17 -19.73 22.49 26.06
N ALA A 18 -19.31 21.22 26.05
CA ALA A 18 -18.00 20.78 25.59
C ALA A 18 -17.98 20.49 24.08
N SER A 19 -18.66 21.34 23.30
CA SER A 19 -18.86 21.14 21.85
C SER A 19 -18.41 22.38 21.08
N GLN A 20 -17.09 22.59 20.97
CA GLN A 20 -16.38 23.34 19.90
C GLN A 20 -15.05 23.90 20.43
N GLN A 21 -14.04 23.03 20.58
CA GLN A 21 -12.66 23.49 20.44
C GLN A 21 -12.21 23.09 19.04
N THR A 22 -12.20 24.05 18.13
CA THR A 22 -11.52 23.89 16.85
C THR A 22 -10.04 23.64 17.11
N PRO A 23 -9.42 22.62 16.47
CA PRO A 23 -7.99 22.42 16.61
C PRO A 23 -7.25 23.69 16.14
N PRO A 24 -6.14 24.05 16.79
CA PRO A 24 -5.38 25.24 16.38
C PRO A 24 -4.99 25.13 14.90
N PRO A 25 -4.99 26.25 14.15
CA PRO A 25 -4.61 26.24 12.76
C PRO A 25 -3.19 25.68 12.62
N MET A 26 -3.05 24.64 11.81
CA MET A 26 -1.76 24.04 11.48
C MET A 26 -0.85 25.15 10.90
N PRO A 27 0.39 25.31 11.37
CA PRO A 27 1.30 26.29 10.79
C PRO A 27 1.52 26.00 9.30
N PRO A 28 1.63 27.02 8.44
CA PRO A 28 1.91 26.83 7.04
C PRO A 28 3.25 26.07 6.87
N PRO A 29 3.35 25.12 5.92
CA PRO A 29 4.59 24.41 5.68
C PRO A 29 5.72 25.41 5.39
N CYS A 30 6.83 25.32 6.14
CA CYS A 30 8.02 26.11 5.86
C CYS A 30 8.49 25.83 4.42
N PRO A 31 8.58 26.86 3.54
CA PRO A 31 9.11 26.66 2.20
C PRO A 31 10.56 26.18 2.27
N GLY A 32 10.85 25.00 1.72
CA GLY A 32 12.22 24.49 1.57
C GLY A 32 12.58 23.24 2.37
N VAL A 33 11.72 22.74 3.27
CA VAL A 33 11.93 21.44 3.91
C VAL A 33 11.33 20.33 3.03
N PRO A 34 12.13 19.37 2.53
CA PRO A 34 11.59 18.21 1.82
C PRO A 34 10.61 17.46 2.72
N ARG A 35 9.38 17.24 2.24
CA ARG A 35 8.42 16.40 2.95
C ARG A 35 8.94 14.96 2.95
N ILE A 36 9.34 14.48 4.13
CA ILE A 36 9.62 13.07 4.36
C ILE A 36 8.34 12.29 4.03
N ARG A 37 8.49 11.22 3.25
CA ARG A 37 7.39 10.29 2.95
C ARG A 37 7.55 9.06 3.82
N ASP A 38 6.46 8.53 4.33
CA ASP A 38 6.48 7.33 5.16
C ASP A 38 6.06 6.11 4.33
N PRO A 39 6.82 5.01 4.37
CA PRO A 39 6.33 3.71 3.95
C PRO A 39 5.09 3.28 4.78
N PRO A 40 4.22 2.44 4.22
CA PRO A 40 3.15 1.81 4.99
C PRO A 40 3.72 0.89 6.08
N ILE A 41 2.93 0.61 7.12
CA ILE A 41 3.29 -0.36 8.16
C ILE A 41 3.09 -1.78 7.63
N PHE A 42 4.04 -2.68 7.89
CA PHE A 42 3.91 -4.11 7.64
C PHE A 42 3.74 -4.90 8.93
N THR A 43 2.64 -5.65 9.03
CA THR A 43 2.30 -6.44 10.24
C THR A 43 2.73 -7.90 10.16
N GLY A 44 2.89 -8.43 8.94
CA GLY A 44 3.16 -9.85 8.69
C GLY A 44 1.95 -10.79 8.88
N ALA A 45 0.75 -10.27 9.12
CA ALA A 45 -0.44 -11.09 9.46
C ALA A 45 -1.74 -10.68 8.74
N ASP A 46 -1.82 -9.49 8.14
CA ASP A 46 -3.03 -8.93 7.53
C ASP A 46 -3.26 -9.32 6.06
N GLY A 47 -2.45 -10.24 5.53
CA GLY A 47 -2.51 -10.63 4.12
C GLY A 47 -1.83 -9.64 3.17
N THR A 48 -1.21 -8.58 3.69
CA THR A 48 -0.34 -7.70 2.88
C THR A 48 0.80 -8.51 2.30
N ASP A 49 1.01 -8.36 1.00
CA ASP A 49 2.10 -8.98 0.31
C ASP A 49 3.43 -8.27 0.64
N VAL A 50 4.41 -9.04 1.14
CA VAL A 50 5.69 -8.49 1.58
C VAL A 50 6.51 -7.93 0.43
N GLU A 51 6.40 -8.49 -0.78
CA GLU A 51 7.16 -7.99 -1.95
C GLU A 51 6.58 -6.66 -2.42
N ASP A 52 5.24 -6.55 -2.45
CA ASP A 52 4.56 -5.28 -2.77
C ASP A 52 4.89 -4.20 -1.72
N TRP A 53 4.92 -4.58 -0.43
CA TRP A 53 5.34 -3.68 0.65
C TRP A 53 6.80 -3.24 0.50
N LEU A 54 7.73 -4.17 0.24
CA LEU A 54 9.15 -3.87 0.02
C LEU A 54 9.36 -2.93 -1.16
N ALA A 55 8.61 -3.11 -2.25
CA ALA A 55 8.68 -2.23 -3.41
C ALA A 55 8.27 -0.79 -3.06
N ILE A 56 7.26 -0.62 -2.21
CA ILE A 56 6.86 0.71 -1.71
C ILE A 56 7.93 1.29 -0.79
N TYR A 57 8.50 0.48 0.11
CA TYR A 57 9.58 0.89 1.01
C TYR A 57 10.81 1.39 0.23
N ASP A 58 11.29 0.61 -0.73
CA ASP A 58 12.42 0.98 -1.61
C ASP A 58 12.10 2.23 -2.44
N ARG A 59 10.84 2.43 -2.87
CA ARG A 59 10.44 3.64 -3.60
C ARG A 59 10.44 4.88 -2.71
N VAL A 60 10.02 4.75 -1.44
CA VAL A 60 9.98 5.86 -0.48
C VAL A 60 11.38 6.22 0.04
N SER A 61 12.30 5.27 0.07
CA SER A 61 13.68 5.51 0.49
C SER A 61 14.42 6.50 -0.41
N VAL A 62 14.08 6.54 -1.70
CA VAL A 62 14.73 7.40 -2.72
C VAL A 62 14.54 8.89 -2.41
N PRO A 63 13.30 9.44 -2.32
CA PRO A 63 13.12 10.86 -1.98
C PRO A 63 13.57 11.18 -0.54
N ASN A 64 13.56 10.20 0.36
CA ASN A 64 14.05 10.36 1.74
C ASN A 64 15.59 10.30 1.84
N LYS A 65 16.30 9.96 0.75
CA LYS A 65 17.76 9.82 0.70
C LYS A 65 18.30 8.79 1.70
N TRP A 66 17.57 7.71 1.92
CA TRP A 66 18.09 6.59 2.72
C TRP A 66 19.00 5.74 1.84
N ASP A 67 20.26 5.66 2.24
CA ASP A 67 21.22 4.65 1.79
C ASP A 67 20.89 3.28 2.39
N GLU A 68 21.69 2.24 2.08
CA GLU A 68 21.38 0.87 2.52
C GLU A 68 21.34 0.73 4.04
N ASP A 69 22.28 1.37 4.75
CA ASP A 69 22.31 1.40 6.22
C ASP A 69 21.15 2.21 6.79
N GLY A 70 20.82 3.34 6.17
CA GLY A 70 19.65 4.14 6.49
C GLY A 70 18.35 3.35 6.33
N LYS A 71 18.22 2.54 5.29
CA LYS A 71 17.05 1.67 5.09
C LYS A 71 16.88 0.68 6.23
N LEU A 72 17.97 0.05 6.68
CA LEU A 72 17.93 -0.86 7.83
C LEU A 72 17.61 -0.13 9.14
N THR A 73 18.21 1.04 9.35
CA THR A 73 18.00 1.85 10.57
C THR A 73 16.55 2.30 10.70
N ASN A 74 15.92 2.71 9.59
CA ASN A 74 14.54 3.20 9.59
C ASN A 74 13.50 2.07 9.61
N LEU A 75 13.89 0.84 9.29
CA LEU A 75 12.99 -0.29 9.09
C LEU A 75 12.08 -0.55 10.30
N VAL A 76 12.63 -0.47 11.51
CA VAL A 76 11.93 -0.78 12.77
C VAL A 76 10.68 0.07 12.97
N PHE A 77 10.63 1.28 12.43
CA PHE A 77 9.47 2.18 12.55
C PHE A 77 8.29 1.75 11.68
N TYR A 78 8.54 0.91 10.66
CA TYR A 78 7.55 0.50 9.68
C TYR A 78 7.18 -0.98 9.78
N LEU A 79 7.64 -1.66 10.84
CA LEU A 79 7.25 -3.01 11.19
C LEU A 79 6.34 -2.98 12.43
N ALA A 80 5.27 -3.75 12.40
CA ALA A 80 4.38 -3.96 13.54
C ALA A 80 4.03 -5.45 13.69
N GLY A 81 3.32 -5.78 14.78
CA GLY A 81 2.79 -7.13 14.99
C GLY A 81 3.87 -8.23 14.91
N VAL A 82 3.58 -9.29 14.15
CA VAL A 82 4.46 -10.45 14.02
C VAL A 82 5.75 -10.09 13.29
N ALA A 83 5.69 -9.19 12.29
CA ALA A 83 6.87 -8.76 11.56
C ALA A 83 7.87 -8.00 12.46
N SER A 84 7.37 -7.14 13.35
CA SER A 84 8.22 -6.42 14.32
C SER A 84 8.87 -7.38 15.32
N LEU A 85 8.09 -8.31 15.90
CA LEU A 85 8.62 -9.31 16.82
C LEU A 85 9.67 -10.20 16.15
N TRP A 86 9.39 -10.65 14.93
CA TRP A 86 10.34 -11.43 14.14
C TRP A 86 11.63 -10.64 13.89
N TYR A 87 11.54 -9.38 13.44
CA TYR A 87 12.72 -8.56 13.19
C TYR A 87 13.57 -8.36 14.45
N ASN A 88 12.96 -8.06 15.60
CA ASN A 88 13.70 -7.86 16.84
C ASN A 88 14.50 -9.10 17.27
N ASN A 89 14.00 -10.30 16.97
CA ASN A 89 14.69 -11.55 17.28
C ASN A 89 15.84 -11.87 16.32
N HIS A 90 15.88 -11.25 15.13
CA HIS A 90 16.85 -11.53 14.06
C HIS A 90 17.64 -10.27 13.64
N ALA A 91 17.50 -9.15 14.36
CA ALA A 91 18.03 -7.85 13.93
C ALA A 91 19.55 -7.87 13.71
N SER A 92 20.27 -8.66 14.50
CA SER A 92 21.72 -8.87 14.39
C SER A 92 22.16 -9.66 13.15
N ASP A 93 21.23 -10.32 12.48
CA ASP A 93 21.54 -11.26 11.39
C ASP A 93 21.63 -10.54 10.04
N PHE A 94 21.19 -9.28 9.97
CA PHE A 94 21.13 -8.50 8.74
C PHE A 94 22.32 -7.54 8.64
N ALA A 95 23.35 -7.94 7.89
CA ALA A 95 24.49 -7.07 7.58
C ALA A 95 24.17 -6.07 6.47
N THR A 96 23.29 -6.42 5.54
CA THR A 96 22.92 -5.58 4.40
C THR A 96 21.42 -5.53 4.16
N TRP A 97 20.96 -4.48 3.46
CA TRP A 97 19.56 -4.39 3.01
C TRP A 97 19.16 -5.58 2.12
N SER A 98 20.09 -6.11 1.34
CA SER A 98 19.86 -7.27 0.47
C SER A 98 19.57 -8.55 1.27
N ASP A 99 20.33 -8.78 2.35
CA ASP A 99 20.14 -9.95 3.23
C ASP A 99 18.77 -9.90 3.91
N PHE A 100 18.40 -8.71 4.39
CA PHE A 100 17.07 -8.48 4.95
C PHE A 100 15.96 -8.78 3.93
N LYS A 101 16.02 -8.20 2.72
CA LYS A 101 14.99 -8.42 1.68
C LYS A 101 14.83 -9.89 1.35
N THR A 102 15.94 -10.61 1.20
CA THR A 102 15.91 -12.05 0.92
C THR A 102 15.24 -12.81 2.05
N THR A 103 15.59 -12.50 3.30
CA THR A 103 15.10 -13.24 4.46
C THR A 103 13.64 -12.94 4.76
N ILE A 104 13.21 -11.68 4.69
CA ILE A 104 11.81 -11.32 4.97
C ILE A 104 10.86 -11.89 3.92
N VAL A 105 11.28 -11.95 2.64
CA VAL A 105 10.51 -12.61 1.57
C VAL A 105 10.43 -14.12 1.82
N ASN A 106 11.51 -14.76 2.28
CA ASN A 106 11.48 -16.18 2.63
C ASN A 106 10.51 -16.49 3.78
N VAL A 107 10.40 -15.60 4.77
CA VAL A 107 9.55 -15.80 5.95
C VAL A 107 8.09 -15.45 5.66
N PHE A 108 7.82 -14.34 4.96
CA PHE A 108 6.46 -13.79 4.79
C PHE A 108 5.91 -13.86 3.36
N GLY A 109 6.75 -14.12 2.34
CA GLY A 109 6.39 -13.94 0.92
C GLY A 109 5.43 -14.97 0.34
N ARG A 110 5.29 -16.15 0.96
CA ARG A 110 4.36 -17.22 0.54
C ARG A 110 4.26 -17.35 -1.00
N PRO A 111 5.38 -17.56 -1.71
CA PRO A 111 5.47 -17.37 -3.16
C PRO A 111 4.47 -18.24 -3.95
N ALA A 112 4.18 -19.45 -3.48
CA ALA A 112 3.17 -20.32 -4.08
C ALA A 112 1.74 -19.73 -3.98
N VAL A 113 1.41 -19.09 -2.87
CA VAL A 113 0.10 -18.44 -2.66
C VAL A 113 -0.01 -17.19 -3.52
N ARG A 114 1.03 -16.34 -3.53
CA ARG A 114 1.11 -15.15 -4.38
C ARG A 114 0.92 -15.48 -5.85
N LYS A 115 1.66 -16.48 -6.34
CA LYS A 115 1.53 -16.98 -7.72
C LYS A 115 0.13 -17.50 -8.01
N LEU A 116 -0.42 -18.36 -7.16
CA LEU A 116 -1.76 -18.94 -7.35
C LEU A 116 -2.85 -17.86 -7.40
N GLN A 117 -2.80 -16.88 -6.50
CA GLN A 117 -3.74 -15.76 -6.49
C GLN A 117 -3.63 -14.90 -7.75
N ALA A 118 -2.40 -14.63 -8.21
CA ALA A 118 -2.17 -13.91 -9.46
C ALA A 118 -2.74 -14.68 -10.67
N GLU A 119 -2.51 -16.00 -10.74
CA GLU A 119 -3.06 -16.86 -11.81
C GLU A 119 -4.59 -16.90 -11.80
N GLN A 120 -5.22 -16.97 -10.62
CA GLN A 120 -6.68 -16.94 -10.47
C GLN A 120 -7.26 -15.60 -10.93
N ARG A 121 -6.71 -14.48 -10.42
CA ARG A 121 -7.13 -13.14 -10.84
C ARG A 121 -6.94 -12.93 -12.34
N LEU A 122 -5.79 -13.31 -12.90
CA LEU A 122 -5.52 -13.20 -14.34
C LEU A 122 -6.51 -14.01 -15.20
N ARG A 123 -6.96 -15.17 -14.69
CA ARG A 123 -7.96 -16.00 -15.36
C ARG A 123 -9.33 -15.33 -15.40
N GLU A 124 -9.71 -14.64 -14.33
CA GLU A 124 -11.03 -14.00 -14.20
C GLU A 124 -11.05 -12.56 -14.72
N ARG A 125 -9.89 -11.98 -14.98
CA ARG A 125 -9.77 -10.57 -15.33
C ARG A 125 -10.38 -10.23 -16.70
N ALA A 126 -11.37 -9.33 -16.67
CA ALA A 126 -11.96 -8.65 -17.82
C ALA A 126 -12.09 -7.15 -17.53
N GLN A 127 -12.03 -6.31 -18.57
CA GLN A 127 -12.15 -4.86 -18.44
C GLN A 127 -13.52 -4.50 -17.85
N GLU A 128 -13.52 -3.71 -16.78
CA GLU A 128 -14.77 -3.33 -16.12
C GLU A 128 -15.49 -2.19 -16.86
N ALA A 129 -16.80 -2.08 -16.67
CA ALA A 129 -17.58 -0.99 -17.26
C ALA A 129 -17.10 0.37 -16.73
N GLY A 130 -16.59 1.22 -17.63
CA GLY A 130 -16.02 2.52 -17.29
C GLY A 130 -14.54 2.49 -16.89
N GLU A 131 -13.90 1.32 -16.86
CA GLU A 131 -12.46 1.21 -16.65
C GLU A 131 -11.69 1.67 -17.90
N SER A 132 -10.65 2.49 -17.69
CA SER A 132 -9.75 2.88 -18.78
C SER A 132 -8.90 1.70 -19.26
N PHE A 133 -8.59 1.64 -20.55
CA PHE A 133 -7.68 0.62 -21.09
C PHE A 133 -6.33 0.61 -20.39
N THR A 134 -5.79 1.77 -20.00
CA THR A 134 -4.51 1.84 -19.29
C THR A 134 -4.59 1.14 -17.93
N SER A 135 -5.63 1.40 -17.13
CA SER A 135 -5.86 0.70 -15.86
C SER A 135 -5.92 -0.81 -16.06
N TYR A 136 -6.71 -1.24 -17.03
CA TYR A 136 -6.89 -2.65 -17.35
C TYR A 136 -5.57 -3.32 -17.77
N ILE A 137 -4.85 -2.71 -18.72
CA ILE A 137 -3.60 -3.25 -19.27
C ILE A 137 -2.53 -3.34 -18.19
N GLU A 138 -2.33 -2.29 -17.40
CA GLU A 138 -1.31 -2.28 -16.34
C GLU A 138 -1.60 -3.33 -15.26
N ASP A 139 -2.87 -3.51 -14.88
CA ASP A 139 -3.27 -4.55 -13.92
C ASP A 139 -3.04 -5.97 -14.48
N VAL A 140 -3.38 -6.21 -15.75
CA VAL A 140 -3.08 -7.50 -16.42
C VAL A 140 -1.58 -7.75 -16.48
N LEU A 141 -0.77 -6.73 -16.77
CA LEU A 141 0.69 -6.85 -16.82
C LEU A 141 1.29 -7.15 -15.44
N ASP A 142 0.80 -6.50 -14.38
CA ASP A 142 1.20 -6.79 -12.99
C ASP A 142 0.86 -8.25 -12.62
N LEU A 143 -0.35 -8.70 -12.91
CA LEU A 143 -0.78 -10.08 -12.70
C LEU A 143 0.06 -11.09 -13.51
N CYS A 144 0.44 -10.75 -14.74
CA CYS A 144 1.34 -11.57 -15.55
C CYS A 144 2.71 -11.69 -14.88
N ASN A 145 3.28 -10.58 -14.40
CA ASN A 145 4.57 -10.59 -13.73
C ASN A 145 4.55 -11.39 -12.42
N LYS A 146 3.47 -11.27 -11.63
CA LYS A 146 3.29 -11.99 -10.36
C LYS A 146 3.04 -13.49 -10.55
N SER A 147 2.37 -13.89 -11.62
CA SER A 147 2.13 -15.32 -11.93
C SER A 147 3.33 -15.98 -12.60
N ASN A 148 3.96 -15.29 -13.54
CA ASN A 148 5.16 -15.74 -14.24
C ASN A 148 6.00 -14.56 -14.75
N HIS A 149 7.08 -14.25 -14.05
CA HIS A 149 8.02 -13.19 -14.42
C HIS A 149 8.66 -13.36 -15.81
N THR A 150 8.69 -14.57 -16.37
CA THR A 150 9.21 -14.87 -17.71
C THR A 150 8.12 -15.11 -18.76
N MET A 151 6.87 -14.70 -18.47
CA MET A 151 5.77 -14.81 -19.44
C MET A 151 6.11 -14.07 -20.74
N SER A 152 5.91 -14.76 -21.88
CA SER A 152 6.22 -14.20 -23.20
C SER A 152 5.34 -12.99 -23.51
N GLU A 153 5.84 -12.06 -24.34
CA GLU A 153 5.04 -10.91 -24.78
C GLU A 153 3.75 -11.35 -25.48
N SER A 154 3.81 -12.40 -26.29
CA SER A 154 2.65 -12.97 -26.97
C SER A 154 1.59 -13.48 -25.98
N ASP A 155 2.00 -14.12 -24.88
CA ASP A 155 1.06 -14.59 -23.86
C ASP A 155 0.51 -13.44 -23.01
N LYS A 156 1.31 -12.40 -22.73
CA LYS A 156 0.82 -11.17 -22.09
C LYS A 156 -0.26 -10.51 -22.95
N ILE A 157 -0.02 -10.37 -24.26
CA ILE A 157 -1.00 -9.84 -25.22
C ILE A 157 -2.25 -10.72 -25.22
N ARG A 158 -2.12 -12.05 -25.24
CA ARG A 158 -3.28 -12.95 -25.18
C ARG A 158 -4.13 -12.71 -23.93
N ASN A 159 -3.50 -12.55 -22.76
CA ASN A 159 -4.21 -12.27 -21.52
C ASN A 159 -4.94 -10.91 -21.55
N ILE A 160 -4.32 -9.87 -22.12
CA ILE A 160 -4.95 -8.56 -22.32
C ILE A 160 -6.15 -8.68 -23.25
N MET A 161 -5.99 -9.34 -24.40
CA MET A 161 -7.06 -9.42 -25.40
C MET A 161 -8.26 -10.24 -24.93
N LYS A 162 -8.05 -11.21 -24.02
CA LYS A 162 -9.11 -12.09 -23.50
C LYS A 162 -10.24 -11.35 -22.76
N GLY A 163 -9.93 -10.19 -22.17
CA GLY A 163 -10.85 -9.48 -21.30
C GLY A 163 -11.38 -8.17 -21.86
N ILE A 164 -11.05 -7.82 -23.10
CA ILE A 164 -11.62 -6.66 -23.80
C ILE A 164 -12.86 -7.12 -24.57
N ASP A 165 -13.96 -6.37 -24.43
CA ASP A 165 -15.20 -6.66 -25.15
C ASP A 165 -15.02 -6.55 -26.69
N ASP A 166 -15.66 -7.45 -27.44
CA ASP A 166 -15.55 -7.53 -28.91
C ASP A 166 -16.00 -6.23 -29.61
N ASP A 167 -16.93 -5.46 -29.03
CA ASP A 167 -17.37 -4.19 -29.59
C ASP A 167 -16.31 -3.08 -29.39
N ALA A 168 -15.63 -3.09 -28.24
CA ALA A 168 -14.51 -2.20 -27.96
C ALA A 168 -13.31 -2.49 -28.89
N PHE A 169 -13.08 -3.77 -29.17
CA PHE A 169 -12.09 -4.24 -30.14
C PHE A 169 -12.39 -3.75 -31.56
N THR A 170 -13.66 -3.85 -31.98
CA THR A 170 -14.11 -3.38 -33.30
C THR A 170 -13.92 -1.87 -33.46
N MET A 171 -14.14 -1.09 -32.39
CA MET A 171 -13.91 0.36 -32.41
C MET A 171 -12.42 0.74 -32.54
N LEU A 172 -11.50 -0.02 -31.95
CA LEU A 172 -10.05 0.15 -32.10
C LEU A 172 -9.60 -0.11 -33.55
N LEU A 173 -10.13 -1.14 -34.20
CA LEU A 173 -9.84 -1.48 -35.59
C LEU A 173 -10.43 -0.48 -36.60
N ALA A 174 -11.58 0.13 -36.27
CA ALA A 174 -12.27 1.09 -37.14
C ALA A 174 -11.56 2.45 -37.25
N LYS A 175 -10.67 2.80 -36.31
CA LYS A 175 -9.91 4.06 -36.36
C LYS A 175 -8.73 3.95 -37.35
N LYS A 176 -9.00 4.23 -38.63
CA LYS A 176 -7.94 4.50 -39.62
C LYS A 176 -7.09 5.71 -39.19
N PRO A 177 -5.76 5.69 -39.39
CA PRO A 177 -4.95 6.89 -39.26
C PRO A 177 -5.43 7.91 -40.30
N ARG A 178 -5.81 9.11 -39.86
CA ARG A 178 -5.92 10.24 -40.80
C ARG A 178 -4.50 10.56 -41.24
N HIS A 179 -4.10 10.06 -42.41
CA HIS A 179 -3.01 10.67 -43.14
C HIS A 179 -3.47 12.09 -43.52
N GLY A 180 -2.97 13.08 -42.78
CA GLY A 180 -3.06 14.47 -43.20
C GLY A 180 -2.31 14.61 -44.52
N GLY A 181 -3.00 15.09 -45.54
CA GLY A 181 -2.43 15.49 -46.82
C GLY A 181 -1.73 16.84 -46.74
#